data_AF-A0A6C0DUN2-F1
#
_entry.id   AF-A0A6C0DUN2-F1
#
_cell.length_a   1.000
_cell.length_b   1.000
_cell.length_c   1.000
_cell.angle_alpha   90.00
_cell.angle_beta   90.00
_cell.angle_gamma   90.00
#
_symmetry.space_group_name_H-M   'P 1'
#
loop_
_entity.id
_entity.type
_entity.pdbx_description
1 polymer ?
#
loop_
_entity_poly.entity_id
_entity_poly.type
_entity_poly.pdbx_seq_one_letter_code
_entity_poly.pdbx_strand_id
1 'polypeptide(L)' 'MFEYNSIQTHTEFKNGKGHIRTNRVTIKGKSGYKMITIRNKSGRVTKKSKKRLSRNEIKCIKRCQFVPGLFRDCQQCLD' A
#
# COMPACT_ATOMS: atom_id res chain seq x y z
N MET A 1 -15.15 6.04 -14.97
CA MET A 1 -13.86 6.54 -14.45
C MET A 1 -13.23 5.43 -13.61
N PHE A 2 -11.93 5.13 -13.76
CA PHE A 2 -11.31 4.07 -12.95
C PHE A 2 -11.14 4.53 -11.51
N GLU A 3 -11.69 3.77 -10.57
CA GLU A 3 -11.48 3.94 -9.15
C GLU A 3 -10.96 2.64 -8.55
N TYR A 4 -9.97 2.77 -7.66
CA TYR A 4 -9.39 1.62 -6.98
C TYR A 4 -9.04 2.02 -5.55
N ASN A 5 -9.47 1.21 -4.59
CA ASN A 5 -9.13 1.38 -3.19
C ASN A 5 -8.79 0.00 -2.62
N SER A 6 -7.61 -0.12 -2.04
CA SER A 6 -7.16 -1.33 -1.39
C SER A 6 -6.52 -0.98 -0.05
N ILE A 7 -6.91 -1.70 0.98
CA ILE A 7 -6.40 -1.56 2.35
C ILE A 7 -6.04 -2.95 2.84
N GLN A 8 -4.78 -3.12 3.21
CA GLN A 8 -4.26 -4.35 3.81
C GLN A 8 -3.73 -4.01 5.19
N THR A 9 -4.10 -4.80 6.18
CA THR A 9 -3.62 -4.63 7.55
C THR A 9 -3.10 -5.96 8.06
N HIS A 10 -1.89 -5.96 8.60
CA HIS A 10 -1.29 -7.13 9.19
C HIS A 10 -0.49 -6.77 10.44
N THR A 11 -0.33 -7.76 11.30
CA THR A 11 0.47 -7.63 12.53
C THR A 11 1.90 -8.03 12.23
N GLU A 12 2.86 -7.16 12.54
CA GLU A 12 4.29 -7.41 12.44
C GLU A 12 4.90 -7.38 13.85
N PHE A 13 5.80 -8.31 14.17
CA PHE A 13 6.58 -8.24 15.40
C PHE A 13 7.97 -7.70 15.09
N LYS A 14 8.37 -6.62 15.76
CA LYS A 14 9.71 -6.04 15.64
C LYS A 14 10.34 -5.95 17.03
N ASN A 15 11.48 -6.59 17.23
CA ASN A 15 12.19 -6.66 18.52
C ASN A 15 11.26 -7.12 19.67
N GLY A 16 10.44 -8.15 19.45
CA GLY A 16 9.48 -8.68 20.43
C GLY A 16 8.23 -7.80 20.67
N LYS A 17 8.15 -6.62 20.04
CA LYS A 17 6.99 -5.72 20.15
C LYS A 17 6.09 -5.87 18.93
N GLY A 18 4.81 -6.15 19.18
CA GLY A 18 3.77 -6.19 18.15
C GLY A 18 3.45 -4.79 17.62
N HIS A 19 3.39 -4.68 16.30
CA HIS A 19 3.03 -3.50 15.55
C HIS A 19 1.94 -3.85 14.54
N ILE A 20 1.01 -2.93 14.32
CA ILE A 20 0.01 -3.05 13.27
C ILE A 20 0.50 -2.23 12.09
N ARG A 21 0.75 -2.88 10.96
CA ARG A 21 1.08 -2.20 9.72
C ARG A 21 -0.15 -2.19 8.81
N THR A 22 -0.56 -0.99 8.45
CA THR A 22 -1.62 -0.74 7.48
C THR A 22 -1.03 -0.14 6.21
N ASN A 23 -1.37 -0.78 5.12
CA ASN A 23 -0.92 -0.56 3.77
C ASN A 23 -2.16 -0.12 2.95
N ARG A 24 -2.14 1.07 2.35
CA ARG A 24 -3.29 1.63 1.63
C ARG A 24 -2.88 2.13 0.26
N VAL A 25 -3.68 1.80 -0.75
CA VAL A 25 -3.60 2.33 -2.10
C VAL A 25 -4.94 2.95 -2.47
N THR A 26 -4.93 4.15 -3.04
CA THR A 26 -6.14 4.80 -3.52
C THR A 26 -5.85 5.47 -4.85
N ILE A 27 -6.62 5.14 -5.89
CA ILE A 27 -6.57 5.73 -7.23
C ILE A 27 -7.96 6.26 -7.56
N LYS A 28 -8.00 7.51 -8.01
CA LYS A 28 -9.19 8.15 -8.58
C LYS A 28 -8.82 8.73 -9.95
N GLY A 29 -9.36 8.12 -11.00
CA GLY A 29 -9.13 8.49 -12.39
C GLY A 29 -7.67 8.28 -12.85
N LYS A 30 -6.94 9.38 -12.98
CA LYS A 30 -5.54 9.42 -13.46
C LYS A 30 -4.50 9.62 -12.35
N SER A 31 -4.94 9.79 -11.10
CA SER A 31 -4.06 10.07 -9.96
C SER A 31 -4.35 9.14 -8.79
N GLY A 32 -3.34 8.87 -7.98
CA GLY A 32 -3.49 8.06 -6.78
C GLY A 32 -2.33 8.23 -5.80
N TYR A 33 -2.49 7.67 -4.61
CA TYR A 33 -1.48 7.64 -3.58
C TYR A 33 -1.38 6.25 -2.96
N LYS A 34 -0.19 5.97 -2.46
CA LYS A 34 0.13 4.84 -1.60
C LYS A 34 0.47 5.36 -0.20
N MET A 35 0.07 4.64 0.83
CA MET A 35 0.30 5.04 2.21
C MET A 35 0.61 3.81 3.07
N ILE A 36 1.61 3.96 3.93
CA ILE A 36 1.97 2.98 4.95
C ILE A 36 1.82 3.68 6.30
N THR A 37 1.09 3.04 7.22
CA THR A 37 0.93 3.48 8.60
C THR A 37 1.34 2.33 9.51
N ILE A 38 2.22 2.58 10.47
CA ILE A 38 2.60 1.62 11.50
C ILE A 38 2.09 2.16 12.83
N ARG A 39 1.36 1.34 13.56
CA ARG A 39 0.87 1.61 14.92
C ARG A 39 1.53 0.64 15.89
N ASN A 40 1.76 1.09 17.12
CA ASN A 40 2.17 0.22 18.22
C ASN A 40 0.94 -0.51 18.83
N LYS A 41 1.16 -1.35 19.84
CA LYS A 41 0.08 -2.04 20.57
C LYS A 41 -0.93 -1.09 21.21
N SER A 42 -0.52 0.13 21.60
CA SER A 42 -1.42 1.13 22.17
C SER A 42 -2.23 1.90 21.12
N GLY A 43 -2.14 1.52 19.84
CA GLY A 43 -2.82 2.20 18.73
C GLY A 43 -2.16 3.49 18.25
N ARG A 44 -1.11 3.98 18.93
CA ARG A 44 -0.39 5.20 18.55
C ARG A 44 0.36 4.97 17.23
N VAL A 45 0.19 5.89 16.30
CA VAL A 45 0.93 5.89 15.02
C VAL A 45 2.40 6.21 15.32
N THR A 46 3.28 5.27 15.04
CA THR A 46 4.74 5.42 15.21
C THR A 46 5.42 5.81 13.91
N LYS A 47 4.85 5.40 12.76
CA LYS A 47 5.36 5.76 11.44
C LYS A 47 4.20 5.96 10.48
N LYS A 48 4.31 6.99 9.65
CA LYS A 48 3.42 7.22 8.51
C LYS A 48 4.25 7.65 7.32
N SER A 49 4.02 7.03 6.17
CA SER A 49 4.63 7.43 4.91
C SER A 49 3.55 7.45 3.84
N LYS A 50 3.44 8.55 3.11
CA LYS A 50 2.50 8.70 2.00
C LYS A 50 3.30 9.13 0.78
N LYS A 51 3.07 8.48 -0.35
CA LYS A 51 3.71 8.82 -1.62
C LYS A 51 2.66 8.84 -2.73
N ARG A 52 2.84 9.74 -3.69
CA ARG A 52 2.04 9.73 -4.93
C ARG A 52 2.39 8.48 -5.73
N LEU A 53 1.39 7.87 -6.36
CA LEU A 53 1.63 6.81 -7.33
C LEU A 53 2.16 7.41 -8.64
N SER A 54 3.17 6.80 -9.22
CA SER A 54 3.64 7.13 -10.56
C SER A 54 2.63 6.69 -11.62
N ARG A 55 2.71 7.25 -12.83
CA ARG A 55 1.85 6.84 -13.95
C ARG A 55 2.02 5.34 -14.27
N ASN A 56 3.24 4.82 -14.15
CA ASN A 56 3.54 3.41 -14.40
C ASN A 56 2.92 2.52 -13.32
N GLU A 57 3.00 2.91 -12.04
CA GLU A 57 2.34 2.17 -10.95
C GLU A 57 0.82 2.14 -11.13
N ILE A 58 0.21 3.26 -11.54
CA ILE A 58 -1.23 3.31 -11.84
C ILE A 58 -1.58 2.38 -13.02
N LYS A 59 -0.75 2.33 -14.08
CA LYS A 59 -0.95 1.40 -15.20
C LYS A 59 -0.82 -0.06 -14.75
N CYS A 60 0.20 -0.40 -13.96
CA CYS A 60 0.34 -1.74 -13.34
C CYS A 60 -0.94 -2.12 -12.59
N ILE A 61 -1.40 -1.26 -11.66
CA ILE A 61 -2.57 -1.54 -10.82
C ILE A 61 -3.85 -1.66 -11.65
N LYS A 62 -4.00 -0.87 -12.72
CA LYS A 62 -5.13 -0.99 -13.65
C LYS A 62 -5.14 -2.33 -14.39
N ARG A 63 -3.97 -2.82 -14.82
CA ARG A 63 -3.84 -4.06 -15.61
C ARG A 63 -3.94 -5.31 -14.74
N CYS A 64 -3.19 -5.35 -13.65
CA CYS A 64 -3.03 -6.53 -12.80
C CYS A 64 -4.01 -6.58 -11.61
N GLN A 65 -4.67 -5.46 -11.26
CA GLN A 65 -5.55 -5.30 -10.08
C GLN A 65 -4.94 -5.70 -8.71
N PHE A 66 -3.66 -6.07 -8.68
CA PHE A 66 -3.01 -6.72 -7.54
C PHE A 66 -2.03 -5.79 -6.80
N VAL A 67 -1.92 -5.99 -5.47
CA VAL A 67 -0.96 -5.28 -4.61
C VAL A 67 -0.45 -6.22 -3.51
N PRO A 68 0.65 -6.97 -3.71
CA PRO A 68 1.42 -7.60 -2.65
C PRO A 68 2.64 -6.71 -2.32
N GLY A 69 3.02 -6.60 -1.04
CA GLY A 69 4.26 -5.91 -0.59
C GLY A 69 4.37 -4.39 -0.83
N LEU A 70 3.36 -3.78 -1.44
CA LEU A 70 3.20 -2.40 -1.91
C LEU A 70 4.25 -1.82 -2.88
N PHE A 71 5.57 -2.10 -2.83
CA PHE A 71 6.53 -1.60 -3.85
C PHE A 71 7.76 -2.50 -4.08
N ARG A 72 7.60 -3.83 -4.05
CA ARG A 72 8.63 -4.76 -4.53
C ARG A 72 8.17 -5.71 -5.64
N ASP A 73 6.88 -5.73 -5.97
CA ASP A 73 6.29 -6.83 -6.74
C ASP A 73 5.56 -6.44 -8.05
N CYS A 74 5.72 -5.22 -8.61
CA CYS A 74 5.37 -5.05 -10.03
C CYS A 74 6.52 -5.63 -10.88
N GLN A 75 6.81 -6.93 -10.73
CA GLN A 75 7.94 -7.55 -11.42
C GLN A 75 7.65 -7.83 -12.89
N GLN A 76 6.40 -8.10 -13.25
CA GLN A 76 5.86 -8.07 -14.60
C GLN A 76 4.42 -8.53 -14.44
N CYS A 77 3.46 -7.87 -15.08
CA CYS A 77 2.20 -8.57 -15.36
C CYS A 77 2.62 -9.68 -16.33
N LEU A 78 2.85 -10.90 -15.84
CA LEU A 78 3.18 -12.04 -16.69
C LEU A 78 2.07 -12.13 -17.74
N ASP A 79 2.48 -12.01 -19.00
CA ASP A 79 1.61 -12.04 -20.18
C ASP A 79 0.89 -13.38 -20.31
#